data_AF-A0A957MEK5-F1
#
_entry.id   AF-A0A957MEK5-F1
#
_cell.length_a   1.000
_cell.length_b   1.000
_cell.length_c   1.000
_cell.angle_alpha   90.00
_cell.angle_beta   90.00
_cell.angle_gamma   90.00
#
_symmetry.space_group_name_H-M   'P 1'
#
loop_
_entity.id
_entity.type
_entity.pdbx_description
1 polymer ?
#
loop_
_entity_poly.entity_id
_entity_poly.type
_entity_poly.pdbx_seq_one_letter_code
_entity_poly.pdbx_strand_id
1 'polypeptide(L)'
;QGIAALTAYDPAAEDVDALVKAMTEHMNDVGTGEVTQAVRSAEVDGIAVRQGDIIGLDNGKLVSCGSSVTDVSLDLLGQMNAADGALITIYFGDFVAEAAARDFAETVRGEYPEQDVELAFGGQPHYHYILSVE
;
A
#
# COMPACT_ATOMS: atom_id res chain seq x y z
N GLN A 1 4.70 16.74 -3.34
CA GLN A 1 4.28 17.11 -4.71
C GLN A 1 4.11 18.63 -4.77
N GLY A 2 4.96 19.36 -5.48
CA GLY A 2 4.79 20.82 -5.50
C GLY A 2 5.68 21.63 -6.43
N ILE A 3 6.93 21.23 -6.72
CA ILE A 3 7.83 22.07 -7.54
C ILE A 3 8.59 21.30 -8.65
N ALA A 4 8.42 19.98 -8.76
CA ALA A 4 9.04 19.21 -9.85
C ALA A 4 8.12 19.00 -11.08
N ALA A 5 6.81 19.25 -10.96
CA ALA A 5 5.84 18.98 -12.03
C ALA A 5 5.83 20.04 -13.15
N LEU A 6 6.55 21.16 -13.00
CA LEU A 6 6.55 22.26 -13.96
C LEU A 6 7.64 22.17 -15.04
N THR A 7 8.54 21.20 -14.97
CA THR A 7 9.70 21.12 -15.90
C THR A 7 9.55 20.03 -16.97
N ALA A 8 8.44 19.31 -16.99
CA ALA A 8 8.15 18.26 -17.98
C ALA A 8 6.96 18.61 -18.90
N TYR A 9 6.63 19.89 -19.05
CA TYR A 9 5.68 20.31 -20.07
C TYR A 9 6.44 20.48 -21.39
N ASP A 10 6.45 19.41 -22.19
CA ASP A 10 6.72 19.48 -23.61
C ASP A 10 5.39 19.79 -24.34
N PRO A 11 5.19 21.01 -24.86
CA PRO A 11 3.96 21.40 -25.55
C PRO A 11 3.75 20.69 -26.91
N ALA A 12 4.66 19.79 -27.32
CA ALA A 12 4.56 19.05 -28.58
C ALA A 12 4.10 17.58 -28.45
N ALA A 13 3.83 17.09 -27.23
CA ALA A 13 3.28 15.74 -27.06
C ALA A 13 1.78 15.72 -27.40
N GLU A 14 1.45 15.45 -28.67
CA GLU A 14 0.09 15.34 -29.22
C GLU A 14 -0.74 14.15 -28.70
N ASP A 15 -0.32 13.47 -27.63
CA ASP A 15 -1.05 12.28 -27.16
C ASP A 15 -1.11 12.20 -25.63
N VAL A 16 -1.87 13.14 -25.06
CA VAL A 16 -2.26 13.11 -23.64
C VAL A 16 -2.96 11.79 -23.30
N ASP A 17 -3.68 11.18 -24.25
CA ASP A 17 -4.32 9.88 -24.06
C ASP A 17 -3.29 8.73 -24.00
N ALA A 18 -2.24 8.74 -24.82
CA ALA A 18 -1.14 7.77 -24.69
C ALA A 18 -0.34 7.94 -23.39
N LEU A 19 -0.17 9.17 -22.89
CA LEU A 19 0.47 9.41 -21.59
C LEU A 19 -0.41 8.90 -20.43
N VAL A 20 -1.72 9.21 -20.47
CA VAL A 20 -2.67 8.70 -19.48
C VAL A 20 -2.75 7.18 -19.54
N LYS A 21 -2.74 6.59 -20.75
CA LYS A 21 -2.79 5.15 -20.94
C LYS A 21 -1.50 4.45 -20.49
N ALA A 22 -0.32 5.03 -20.77
CA ALA A 22 0.95 4.52 -20.26
C ALA A 22 1.03 4.66 -18.73
N MET A 23 0.56 5.77 -18.15
CA MET A 23 0.43 5.93 -16.70
C MET A 23 -0.54 4.91 -16.09
N THR A 24 -1.64 4.60 -16.76
CA THR A 24 -2.64 3.62 -16.31
C THR A 24 -2.14 2.17 -16.47
N GLU A 25 -1.38 1.88 -17.52
CA GLU A 25 -0.72 0.57 -17.72
C GLU A 25 0.37 0.35 -16.68
N HIS A 26 1.21 1.35 -16.38
CA HIS A 26 2.19 1.26 -15.30
C HIS A 26 1.56 1.17 -13.89
N MET A 27 0.36 1.72 -13.69
CA MET A 27 -0.41 1.53 -12.46
C MET A 27 -0.93 0.10 -12.28
N ASN A 28 -1.04 -0.70 -13.35
CA ASN A 28 -1.49 -2.10 -13.25
C ASN A 28 -0.36 -3.07 -12.87
N ASP A 29 0.90 -2.70 -13.13
CA ASP A 29 2.07 -3.52 -12.79
C ASP A 29 2.50 -3.36 -11.33
N VAL A 30 2.03 -2.30 -10.64
CA VAL A 30 2.35 -2.04 -9.24
C VAL A 30 1.10 -2.17 -8.37
N GLY A 31 1.03 -3.27 -7.61
CA GLY A 31 -0.04 -3.48 -6.64
C GLY A 31 0.11 -2.52 -5.46
N THR A 32 -0.93 -1.74 -5.14
CA THR A 32 -0.94 -0.86 -3.96
C THR A 32 -1.96 -1.34 -2.93
N GLY A 33 -1.49 -1.54 -1.70
CA GLY A 33 -2.30 -1.90 -0.55
C GLY A 33 -2.29 -0.81 0.54
N GLU A 34 -3.39 -0.63 1.24
CA GLU A 34 -3.50 0.33 2.35
C GLU A 34 -3.94 -0.36 3.64
N VAL A 35 -3.27 -0.06 4.75
CA VAL A 35 -3.63 -0.57 6.08
C VAL A 35 -4.03 0.58 6.98
N THR A 36 -5.29 0.60 7.41
CA THR A 36 -5.87 1.69 8.20
C THR A 36 -6.85 1.16 9.26
N GLN A 37 -7.44 2.06 10.04
CA GLN A 37 -8.41 1.73 11.09
C GLN A 37 -9.82 2.11 10.68
N ALA A 38 -10.76 1.20 10.91
CA ALA A 38 -12.17 1.40 10.65
C ALA A 38 -12.78 2.46 11.59
N VAL A 39 -13.31 3.54 11.03
CA VAL A 39 -13.92 4.63 11.81
C VAL A 39 -15.37 4.35 12.24
N ARG A 40 -16.01 3.33 11.67
CA ARG A 40 -17.39 2.90 11.99
C ARG A 40 -17.56 1.42 11.72
N SER A 41 -18.51 0.80 12.42
CA SER A 41 -18.95 -0.56 12.11
C SER A 41 -19.81 -0.57 10.84
N ALA A 42 -19.53 -1.47 9.92
CA ALA A 42 -20.26 -1.65 8.67
C ALA A 42 -20.01 -3.05 8.09
N GLU A 43 -20.86 -3.48 7.16
CA GLU A 43 -20.52 -4.56 6.25
C GLU A 43 -20.04 -3.92 4.94
N VAL A 44 -18.80 -4.18 4.56
CA VAL A 44 -18.15 -3.63 3.36
C VAL A 44 -17.55 -4.81 2.59
N ASP A 45 -17.84 -4.90 1.29
CA ASP A 45 -17.38 -5.99 0.43
C ASP A 45 -17.72 -7.41 0.96
N GLY A 46 -18.81 -7.53 1.73
CA GLY A 46 -19.24 -8.79 2.36
C GLY A 46 -18.48 -9.16 3.64
N ILE A 47 -17.59 -8.28 4.11
CA ILE A 47 -16.80 -8.44 5.34
C ILE A 47 -17.42 -7.56 6.43
N ALA A 48 -17.72 -8.17 7.57
CA ALA A 48 -18.22 -7.46 8.75
C ALA A 48 -17.05 -6.78 9.48
N VAL A 49 -17.04 -5.46 9.47
CA VAL A 49 -16.02 -4.61 10.09
C VAL A 49 -16.62 -3.91 11.30
N ARG A 50 -15.89 -3.86 12.41
CA ARG A 50 -16.27 -3.10 13.60
C ARG A 50 -15.44 -1.81 13.68
N GLN A 51 -16.03 -0.79 14.29
CA GLN A 51 -15.28 0.42 14.63
C GLN A 51 -14.04 0.06 15.46
N GLY A 52 -12.88 0.54 15.02
CA GLY A 52 -11.59 0.30 15.66
C GLY A 52 -10.80 -0.87 15.07
N ASP A 53 -11.43 -1.72 14.25
CA ASP A 53 -10.73 -2.81 13.57
C ASP A 53 -9.68 -2.26 12.60
N ILE A 54 -8.58 -2.98 12.46
CA ILE A 54 -7.60 -2.75 11.41
C ILE A 54 -8.10 -3.42 10.13
N ILE A 55 -8.05 -2.68 9.03
CA ILE A 55 -8.52 -3.11 7.73
C ILE A 55 -7.41 -2.97 6.70
N GLY A 56 -7.37 -3.93 5.77
CA GLY A 56 -6.50 -3.92 4.60
C GLY A 56 -7.32 -3.72 3.34
N LEU A 57 -6.91 -2.75 2.53
CA LEU A 57 -7.51 -2.42 1.26
C LEU A 57 -6.53 -2.77 0.15
N ASP A 58 -6.96 -3.56 -0.83
CA ASP A 58 -6.24 -3.77 -2.08
C ASP A 58 -6.92 -2.92 -3.16
N ASN A 59 -6.21 -1.91 -3.69
CA ASN A 59 -6.74 -0.97 -4.67
C ASN A 59 -8.11 -0.36 -4.25
N GLY A 60 -8.26 -0.05 -2.95
CA GLY A 60 -9.46 0.53 -2.36
C GLY A 60 -10.59 -0.46 -2.04
N LYS A 61 -10.44 -1.75 -2.38
CA LYS A 61 -11.38 -2.81 -2.01
C LYS A 61 -10.98 -3.44 -0.69
N LEU A 62 -11.94 -3.63 0.22
CA LEU A 62 -11.65 -4.26 1.51
C LEU A 62 -11.46 -5.77 1.33
N VAL A 63 -10.27 -6.25 1.70
CA VAL A 63 -9.88 -7.66 1.52
C VAL A 63 -9.46 -8.34 2.83
N SER A 64 -9.04 -7.57 3.83
CA SER A 64 -8.68 -8.10 5.16
C SER A 64 -9.19 -7.21 6.29
N CYS A 65 -9.49 -7.82 7.44
CA CYS A 65 -9.99 -7.14 8.64
C CYS A 65 -9.59 -7.92 9.90
N GLY A 66 -9.15 -7.23 10.94
CA GLY A 66 -8.71 -7.83 12.19
C GLY A 66 -8.35 -6.80 13.26
N SER A 67 -7.64 -7.21 14.30
CA SER A 67 -7.22 -6.33 15.40
C SER A 67 -5.72 -6.03 15.42
N SER A 68 -4.91 -6.80 14.67
CA SER A 68 -3.46 -6.67 14.60
C SER A 68 -3.07 -6.00 13.30
N VAL A 69 -2.26 -4.93 13.38
CA VAL A 69 -1.73 -4.26 12.19
C VAL A 69 -0.85 -5.21 11.39
N THR A 70 0.02 -5.96 12.06
CA THR A 70 0.92 -6.93 11.43
C THR A 70 0.14 -8.00 10.68
N ASP A 71 -0.83 -8.65 11.33
CA ASP A 71 -1.55 -9.77 10.73
C ASP A 71 -2.35 -9.31 9.51
N VAL A 72 -3.06 -8.18 9.63
CA VAL A 72 -3.84 -7.60 8.52
C VAL A 72 -2.94 -7.18 7.37
N SER A 73 -1.71 -6.72 7.65
CA SER A 73 -0.74 -6.32 6.62
C SER A 73 -0.16 -7.54 5.90
N LEU A 74 0.13 -8.63 6.61
CA LEU A 74 0.59 -9.89 6.01
C LEU A 74 -0.51 -10.52 5.16
N ASP A 75 -1.75 -10.55 5.67
CA ASP A 75 -2.91 -11.01 4.91
C ASP A 75 -3.08 -10.19 3.62
N LEU A 76 -2.92 -8.87 3.71
CA LEU A 76 -2.99 -7.98 2.55
C LEU A 76 -1.88 -8.27 1.52
N LEU A 77 -0.62 -8.44 1.93
CA LEU A 77 0.47 -8.84 1.04
C LEU A 77 0.17 -10.18 0.33
N GLY A 78 -0.46 -11.12 1.05
CA GLY A 78 -0.94 -12.37 0.45
C GLY A 78 -2.01 -12.15 -0.62
N GLN A 79 -2.99 -11.28 -0.37
CA GLN A 79 -4.03 -10.93 -1.35
C GLN A 79 -3.47 -10.20 -2.58
N MET A 80 -2.40 -9.42 -2.39
CA MET A 80 -1.68 -8.70 -3.46
C MET A 80 -0.71 -9.59 -4.25
N ASN A 81 -0.66 -10.90 -3.97
CA ASN A 81 0.29 -11.84 -4.56
C ASN A 81 1.75 -11.38 -4.44
N ALA A 82 2.15 -10.87 -3.26
CA ALA A 82 3.51 -10.36 -3.03
C ALA A 82 4.63 -11.40 -3.30
N ALA A 83 4.30 -12.70 -3.31
CA ALA A 83 5.23 -13.77 -3.67
C ALA A 83 5.59 -13.79 -5.17
N ASP A 84 4.74 -13.23 -6.03
CA ASP A 84 4.97 -13.15 -7.48
C ASP A 84 5.73 -11.87 -7.88
N GLY A 85 5.79 -10.89 -6.97
CA GLY A 85 6.57 -9.66 -7.13
C GLY A 85 8.06 -9.86 -6.80
N ALA A 86 8.86 -8.89 -7.22
CA ALA A 86 10.28 -8.76 -6.91
C ALA A 86 10.55 -7.80 -5.74
N LEU A 87 9.72 -6.76 -5.57
CA LEU A 87 9.94 -5.70 -4.57
C LEU A 87 8.69 -5.43 -3.73
N ILE A 88 8.84 -5.49 -2.42
CA ILE A 88 7.84 -5.08 -1.44
C ILE A 88 8.32 -3.80 -0.76
N THR A 89 7.63 -2.69 -0.99
CA THR A 89 7.92 -1.43 -0.30
C THR A 89 6.88 -1.13 0.78
N ILE A 90 7.34 -0.90 2.01
CA ILE A 90 6.51 -0.57 3.16
C ILE A 90 6.68 0.92 3.47
N TYR A 91 5.60 1.69 3.29
CA TYR A 91 5.54 3.10 3.67
C TYR A 91 4.81 3.24 5.00
N PHE A 92 5.49 3.65 6.07
CA PHE A 92 4.86 3.82 7.39
C PHE A 92 4.40 5.26 7.66
N GLY A 93 3.25 5.38 8.32
CA GLY A 93 2.63 6.66 8.66
C GLY A 93 3.30 7.41 9.81
N ASP A 94 2.89 8.67 10.00
CA ASP A 94 3.51 9.61 10.97
C ASP A 94 3.30 9.20 12.44
N PHE A 95 2.23 8.43 12.71
CA PHE A 95 1.91 7.95 14.05
C PHE A 95 2.46 6.53 14.33
N VAL A 96 3.12 5.90 13.36
CA VAL A 96 3.78 4.60 13.56
C VAL A 96 5.21 4.83 14.05
N ALA A 97 5.55 4.22 15.17
CA ALA A 97 6.92 4.25 15.67
C ALA A 97 7.85 3.56 14.67
N GLU A 98 8.94 4.21 14.30
CA GLU A 98 9.91 3.67 13.35
C GLU A 98 10.45 2.29 13.76
N ALA A 99 10.61 2.05 15.07
CA ALA A 99 10.98 0.73 15.60
C ALA A 99 9.93 -0.34 15.25
N ALA A 100 8.65 -0.05 15.42
CA ALA A 100 7.57 -0.97 15.06
C ALA A 100 7.51 -1.22 13.55
N ALA A 101 7.77 -0.19 12.74
CA ALA A 101 7.82 -0.34 11.29
C ALA A 101 9.02 -1.20 10.83
N ARG A 102 10.17 -1.07 11.51
CA ARG A 102 11.35 -1.94 11.29
C ARG A 102 11.07 -3.38 11.70
N ASP A 103 10.45 -3.61 12.86
CA ASP A 103 10.06 -4.95 13.31
C ASP A 103 9.10 -5.61 12.32
N PHE A 104 8.14 -4.84 11.78
CA PHE A 104 7.25 -5.32 10.72
C PHE A 104 8.01 -5.65 9.43
N ALA A 105 8.93 -4.79 8.98
CA ALA A 105 9.75 -5.07 7.80
C ALA A 105 10.60 -6.34 7.95
N GLU A 106 11.19 -6.58 9.13
CA GLU A 106 11.89 -7.85 9.42
C GLU A 106 10.96 -9.06 9.37
N THR A 107 9.72 -8.90 9.85
CA THR A 107 8.70 -9.95 9.76
C THR A 107 8.39 -10.26 8.28
N VAL A 108 8.20 -9.23 7.46
CA VAL A 108 7.96 -9.40 6.01
C VAL A 108 9.15 -10.07 5.32
N ARG A 109 10.39 -9.71 5.65
CA ARG A 109 11.60 -10.39 5.13
C ARG A 109 11.67 -11.87 5.49
N GLY A 110 11.14 -12.24 6.66
CA GLY A 110 11.06 -13.64 7.09
C GLY A 110 10.05 -14.45 6.28
N GLU A 111 8.89 -13.86 5.98
CA GLU A 111 7.81 -14.50 5.21
C GLU A 111 8.07 -14.49 3.70
N TYR A 112 8.76 -13.47 3.20
CA TYR A 112 9.08 -13.25 1.78
C TYR A 112 10.61 -13.18 1.56
N PRO A 113 11.35 -14.30 1.75
CA PRO A 113 12.81 -14.32 1.71
C PRO A 113 13.39 -14.18 0.29
N GLU A 114 12.56 -14.30 -0.75
CA GLU A 114 12.96 -14.18 -2.16
C GLU A 114 12.73 -12.78 -2.73
N GLN A 115 12.03 -11.92 -1.98
CA GLN A 115 11.67 -10.55 -2.36
C GLN A 115 12.63 -9.53 -1.72
N ASP A 116 12.91 -8.45 -2.43
CA ASP A 116 13.53 -7.28 -1.82
C ASP A 116 12.49 -6.55 -0.99
N VAL A 117 12.82 -6.24 0.28
CA VAL A 117 11.91 -5.52 1.18
C VAL A 117 12.52 -4.17 1.56
N GLU A 118 11.84 -3.10 1.16
CA GLU A 118 12.22 -1.74 1.49
C GLU A 118 11.27 -1.13 2.53
N LEU A 119 11.83 -0.30 3.41
CA LEU A 119 11.08 0.44 4.41
C LEU A 119 11.34 1.93 4.22
N ALA A 120 10.27 2.69 4.00
CA ALA A 120 10.30 4.13 3.76
C ALA A 120 9.34 4.86 4.70
N PHE A 121 9.72 6.06 5.13
CA PHE A 121 8.80 6.94 5.86
C PHE A 121 7.83 7.60 4.87
N GLY A 122 6.54 7.28 4.99
CA GLY A 122 5.49 7.87 4.15
C GLY A 122 4.82 9.08 4.78
N GLY A 123 4.81 9.18 6.12
CA GLY A 123 4.29 10.34 6.84
C GLY A 123 2.78 10.56 6.73
N GLN A 124 2.03 9.53 6.33
CA GLN A 124 0.59 9.63 6.19
C GLN A 124 -0.08 9.71 7.57
N PRO A 125 -1.03 10.63 7.80
CA PRO A 125 -1.62 10.87 9.12
C PRO A 125 -2.71 9.85 9.52
N HIS A 126 -3.21 9.05 8.58
CA HIS A 126 -4.36 8.14 8.80
C HIS A 126 -4.09 6.68 8.42
N TYR A 127 -2.91 6.37 7.91
CA TYR A 127 -2.54 5.02 7.47
C TYR A 127 -1.41 4.50 8.34
N HIS A 128 -1.54 3.24 8.76
CA HIS A 128 -0.44 2.55 9.43
C HIS A 128 0.64 2.27 8.40
N TYR A 129 0.25 1.58 7.32
CA TYR A 129 1.11 1.26 6.20
C TYR A 129 0.42 1.52 4.87
N ILE A 130 1.19 1.97 3.88
CA ILE A 130 0.89 1.77 2.47
C ILE A 130 1.93 0.78 1.95
N LEU A 131 1.47 -0.24 1.25
CA LEU A 131 2.27 -1.33 0.71
C LEU A 131 2.30 -1.22 -0.81
N SER A 132 3.48 -1.40 -1.39
CA SER A 132 3.68 -1.49 -2.83
C SER A 132 4.29 -2.85 -3.15
N VAL A 133 3.74 -3.54 -4.14
CA VAL A 133 4.27 -4.79 -4.68
C VAL A 133 4.51 -4.59 -6.17
N GLU A 134 5.75 -4.78 -6.60
CA GLU A 134 6.21 -4.68 -8.00
C GLU A 134 6.82 -6.00 -8.46
#